data_AF-A0A916RNI4-F1
#
_entry.id   AF-A0A916RNI4-F1
#
_cell.length_a   1.000
_cell.length_b   1.000
_cell.length_c   1.000
_cell.angle_alpha   90.00
_cell.angle_beta   90.00
_cell.angle_gamma   90.00
#
_symmetry.space_group_name_H-M   'P 1'
#
loop_
_entity.id
_entity.type
_entity.pdbx_description
1 polymer ?
#
loop_
_entity_poly.entity_id
_entity_poly.type
_entity_poly.pdbx_seq_one_letter_code
_entity_poly.pdbx_strand_id
1 'polypeptide(L)'
;MTAGRLRTRIHCEKRTDDGAWGTPVPGGGTFERQFTTRAELRPMRGGETVMGERLQGRQPYVVRMYRNSKTRQIQSNWRLVDAHDQSRIFAVASPPHDPDGTGAFLDFIAEEGRLP
;
A
#
# COMPACT_ATOMS: atom_id res chain seq x y z
N MET A 1 12.11 -7.35 20.02
CA MET A 1 11.47 -6.86 18.77
C MET A 1 12.39 -7.21 17.61
N THR A 2 12.00 -8.13 16.73
CA THR A 2 12.91 -8.75 15.76
C THR A 2 13.16 -7.80 14.57
N ALA A 3 14.41 -7.34 14.45
CA ALA A 3 14.91 -6.37 13.46
C ALA A 3 15.01 -6.88 12.00
N GLY A 4 14.11 -7.76 11.55
CA GLY A 4 14.42 -8.67 10.44
C GLY A 4 13.62 -8.60 9.14
N ARG A 5 12.62 -7.73 8.95
CA ARG A 5 11.57 -8.07 7.96
C ARG A 5 11.17 -7.08 6.87
N LEU A 6 11.86 -5.96 6.69
CA LEU A 6 11.70 -5.13 5.49
C LEU A 6 12.44 -5.77 4.29
N ARG A 7 11.96 -6.95 3.87
CA ARG A 7 12.59 -7.77 2.83
C ARG A 7 12.03 -7.48 1.45
N THR A 8 10.76 -7.09 1.38
CA THR A 8 10.07 -6.88 0.11
C THR A 8 10.38 -5.49 -0.40
N ARG A 9 10.90 -5.41 -1.63
CA ARG A 9 11.07 -4.13 -2.32
C ARG A 9 9.77 -3.83 -3.04
N ILE A 10 9.25 -2.62 -2.81
CA ILE A 10 7.99 -2.17 -3.39
C ILE A 10 8.17 -0.84 -4.09
N HIS A 11 7.44 -0.66 -5.17
CA HIS A 11 7.26 0.60 -5.86
C HIS A 11 6.03 1.29 -5.28
N CYS A 12 6.22 2.47 -4.72
CA CYS A 12 5.13 3.33 -4.29
C CYS A 12 4.74 4.22 -5.46
N GLU A 13 3.55 3.99 -5.99
CA GLU A 13 3.03 4.68 -7.16
C GLU A 13 1.83 5.53 -6.76
N LYS A 14 1.80 6.75 -7.27
CA LYS A 14 0.72 7.71 -7.04
C LYS A 14 -0.13 7.78 -8.29
N ARG A 15 -1.45 7.81 -8.13
CA ARG A 15 -2.35 8.12 -9.24
C ARG A 15 -2.11 9.56 -9.68
N THR A 16 -1.68 9.74 -10.93
CA THR A 16 -1.73 11.04 -11.59
C THR A 16 -3.08 11.16 -12.30
N ASP A 17 -3.69 12.33 -12.21
CA ASP A 17 -4.84 12.65 -13.04
C ASP A 17 -4.30 13.00 -14.42
N ASP A 18 -4.19 12.01 -15.31
CA ASP A 18 -4.00 12.28 -16.74
C ASP A 18 -5.37 12.55 -17.37
N GLY A 19 -6.11 13.49 -16.77
CA GLY A 19 -7.32 14.03 -17.34
C GLY A 19 -6.93 15.12 -18.31
N ALA A 20 -6.68 14.79 -19.58
CA ALA A 20 -6.87 15.78 -20.63
C ALA A 20 -8.30 16.31 -20.46
N TRP A 21 -8.45 17.55 -20.00
CA TRP A 21 -9.72 18.23 -19.72
C TRP A 21 -10.40 17.94 -18.36
N GLY A 22 -9.65 17.55 -17.32
CA GLY A 22 -10.12 17.66 -15.93
C GLY A 22 -11.31 16.79 -15.55
N THR A 23 -11.62 15.76 -16.34
CA THR A 23 -12.56 14.71 -15.94
C THR A 23 -11.76 13.53 -15.37
N PRO A 24 -11.81 13.29 -14.05
CA PRO A 24 -11.17 12.11 -13.48
C PRO A 24 -11.90 10.88 -13.99
N VAL A 25 -11.23 10.07 -14.80
CA VAL A 25 -11.73 8.75 -15.20
C VAL A 25 -11.68 7.81 -13.99
N PRO A 26 -12.82 7.36 -13.43
CA PRO A 26 -12.81 6.40 -12.34
C PRO A 26 -12.16 5.09 -12.83
N GLY A 27 -10.98 4.77 -12.28
CA GLY A 27 -10.18 3.61 -12.68
C GLY A 27 -9.23 3.82 -13.87
N GLY A 28 -9.20 5.02 -14.49
CA GLY A 28 -8.45 5.28 -15.74
C GLY A 28 -7.20 6.17 -15.60
N GLY A 29 -6.77 6.52 -14.39
CA GLY A 29 -5.57 7.34 -14.18
C GLY A 29 -4.27 6.55 -14.32
N THR A 30 -3.27 7.14 -14.97
CA THR A 30 -1.91 6.59 -15.01
C THR A 30 -1.32 6.62 -13.59
N PHE A 31 -0.65 5.54 -13.20
CA PHE A 31 0.08 5.48 -11.94
C PHE A 31 1.55 5.75 -12.22
N GLU A 32 2.10 6.75 -11.56
CA GLU A 32 3.52 7.08 -11.68
C GLU A 32 4.28 6.65 -10.43
N ARG A 33 5.41 5.96 -10.64
CA ARG A 33 6.31 5.57 -9.56
C ARG A 33 6.98 6.80 -8.95
N GLN A 34 6.70 7.06 -7.68
CA GLN A 34 7.29 8.18 -6.95
C GLN A 34 8.58 7.77 -6.24
N PHE A 35 8.62 6.58 -5.65
CA PHE A 35 9.81 6.04 -5.03
C PHE A 35 9.73 4.53 -4.86
N THR A 36 10.89 3.92 -4.61
CA THR A 36 11.01 2.51 -4.27
C THR A 36 11.53 2.40 -2.85
N THR A 37 10.92 1.57 -2.02
CA THR A 37 11.35 1.35 -0.64
C THR A 37 11.24 -0.13 -0.26
N ARG A 38 11.82 -0.48 0.89
CA ARG A 38 11.63 -1.79 1.50
C ARG A 38 10.47 -1.73 2.49
N ALA A 39 9.62 -2.74 2.44
CA ALA A 39 8.46 -2.90 3.30
C ALA A 39 8.35 -4.34 3.83
N GLU A 40 7.64 -4.49 4.93
CA GLU A 40 7.18 -5.76 5.45
C GLU A 40 5.68 -5.85 5.13
N LEU A 41 5.27 -6.89 4.41
CA LEU A 41 3.87 -7.17 4.08
C LEU A 41 3.40 -8.32 4.97
N ARG A 42 2.45 -8.05 5.86
CA ARG A 42 1.88 -9.06 6.77
C ARG A 42 0.41 -9.29 6.43
N PRO A 43 0.03 -10.45 5.87
CA PRO A 43 -1.38 -10.73 5.61
C PRO A 43 -2.15 -10.79 6.92
N MET A 44 -3.30 -10.12 6.98
CA MET A 44 -4.21 -10.22 8.13
C MET A 44 -4.95 -11.56 8.05
N ARG A 45 -4.95 -12.34 9.14
CA ARG A 45 -5.35 -13.77 9.13
C ARG A 45 -6.54 -14.16 10.02
N GLY A 46 -7.29 -13.25 10.64
CA GLY A 46 -8.36 -13.72 11.53
C GLY A 46 -9.25 -12.69 12.20
N GLY A 47 -9.97 -11.87 11.43
CA GLY A 47 -11.17 -11.19 11.90
C GLY A 47 -12.37 -11.65 11.06
N GLU A 48 -13.58 -11.69 11.64
CA GLU A 48 -14.81 -12.07 10.92
C GLU A 48 -14.99 -11.23 9.63
N THR A 49 -14.63 -9.94 9.68
CA THR A 49 -14.58 -9.04 8.53
C THR A 49 -13.57 -9.46 7.46
N VAL A 50 -12.37 -9.90 7.86
CA VAL A 50 -11.29 -10.32 6.94
C VAL A 50 -11.65 -11.60 6.19
N MET A 51 -12.47 -12.47 6.79
CA MET A 51 -12.99 -13.67 6.11
C MET A 51 -14.00 -13.30 5.01
N GLY A 52 -14.86 -12.31 5.25
CA GLY A 52 -15.79 -11.78 4.24
C GLY A 52 -15.09 -11.10 3.06
N GLU A 53 -14.01 -10.36 3.31
CA GLU A 53 -13.21 -9.71 2.26
C GLU A 53 -12.51 -10.73 1.35
N ARG A 54 -12.00 -11.83 1.93
CA ARG A 54 -11.37 -12.92 1.15
C ARG A 54 -12.36 -13.62 0.22
N LEU A 55 -13.61 -13.80 0.65
CA LEU A 55 -14.67 -14.34 -0.22
C LEU A 55 -14.94 -13.42 -1.42
N GLN A 56 -14.65 -12.13 -1.30
CA GLN A 56 -14.73 -11.15 -2.38
C GLN A 56 -13.40 -11.00 -3.16
N GLY A 57 -12.42 -11.88 -2.92
CA GLY A 57 -11.10 -11.84 -3.56
C GLY A 57 -10.19 -10.71 -3.06
N ARG A 58 -10.51 -10.07 -1.93
CA ARG A 58 -9.70 -9.02 -1.32
C ARG A 58 -8.93 -9.56 -0.13
N GLN A 59 -7.62 -9.37 -0.12
CA GLN A 59 -6.79 -9.78 1.01
C GLN A 59 -6.12 -8.56 1.64
N PRO A 60 -6.50 -8.15 2.86
CA PRO A 60 -5.84 -7.06 3.55
C PRO A 60 -4.47 -7.48 4.12
N TYR A 61 -3.51 -6.58 3.98
CA TYR A 61 -2.14 -6.69 4.48
C TYR A 61 -1.82 -5.47 5.34
N VAL A 62 -1.18 -5.71 6.49
CA VAL A 62 -0.48 -4.66 7.23
C VAL A 62 0.86 -4.45 6.55
N VAL A 63 1.09 -3.22 6.10
CA VAL A 63 2.33 -2.79 5.48
C VAL A 63 3.11 -1.96 6.49
N ARG A 64 4.32 -2.43 6.83
CA ARG A 64 5.24 -1.71 7.71
C ARG A 64 6.43 -1.18 6.90
N MET A 65 6.78 0.09 7.10
CA MET A 65 7.91 0.75 6.43
C MET A 65 8.70 1.61 7.41
N TYR A 66 9.96 1.93 7.07
CA TYR A 66 10.69 2.97 7.79
C TYR A 66 10.01 4.34 7.62
N ARG A 67 9.99 5.10 8.71
CA ARG A 67 9.54 6.49 8.67
C ARG A 67 10.56 7.35 7.91
N ASN A 68 10.11 8.00 6.84
CA ASN A 68 10.88 8.97 6.07
C ASN A 68 9.92 10.02 5.47
N SER A 69 10.44 11.16 5.02
CA SER A 69 9.67 12.24 4.39
C SER A 69 8.85 11.76 3.18
N LYS A 70 9.30 10.72 2.48
CA LYS A 70 8.56 10.12 1.35
C LYS A 70 7.43 9.19 1.80
N THR A 71 7.68 8.31 2.76
CA THR A 71 6.67 7.34 3.24
C THR A 71 5.52 8.01 3.98
N ARG A 72 5.76 9.17 4.59
CA ARG A 72 4.70 10.01 5.19
C ARG A 72 3.72 10.61 4.19
N GLN A 73 4.09 10.69 2.91
CA GLN A 73 3.22 11.25 1.85
C GLN A 73 2.29 10.21 1.23
N ILE A 74 2.41 8.94 1.62
CA ILE A 74 1.51 7.88 1.16
C ILE A 74 0.09 8.21 1.64
N GLN A 75 -0.88 8.10 0.73
CA GLN A 75 -2.30 8.39 0.94
C GLN A 75 -3.13 7.31 0.23
N SER A 76 -4.44 7.31 0.42
CA SER A 76 -5.35 6.31 -0.18
C SER A 76 -5.44 6.36 -1.71
N ASN A 77 -4.93 7.41 -2.37
CA ASN A 77 -4.80 7.47 -3.84
C ASN A 77 -3.50 6.86 -4.39
N TRP A 78 -2.76 6.14 -3.54
CA TRP A 78 -1.54 5.44 -3.90
C TRP A 78 -1.79 3.94 -4.03
N ARG A 79 -0.92 3.29 -4.79
CA ARG A 79 -0.80 1.83 -4.82
C ARG A 79 0.64 1.42 -4.58
N LEU A 80 0.81 0.21 -4.07
CA LEU A 80 2.11 -0.44 -3.93
C LEU A 80 2.20 -1.55 -4.97
N VAL A 81 3.32 -1.64 -5.66
CA VAL A 81 3.60 -2.73 -6.61
C VAL A 81 4.84 -3.45 -6.15
N ASP A 82 4.80 -4.78 -6.09
CA ASP A 82 6.00 -5.56 -5.76
C ASP A 82 7.06 -5.39 -6.86
N ALA A 83 8.29 -5.06 -6.47
CA ALA A 83 9.36 -4.79 -7.42
C ALA A 83 9.94 -6.05 -8.08
N HIS A 84 9.66 -7.22 -7.52
CA HIS A 84 10.02 -8.51 -8.07
C HIS A 84 8.89 -9.09 -8.92
N ASP A 85 7.64 -8.93 -8.49
CA ASP A 85 6.44 -9.38 -9.19
C ASP A 85 5.44 -8.23 -9.42
N GLN A 86 5.49 -7.62 -10.60
CA GLN A 86 4.67 -6.44 -10.92
C GLN A 86 3.17 -6.73 -11.05
N SER A 87 2.78 -8.01 -11.09
CA SER A 87 1.38 -8.43 -11.06
C SER A 87 0.75 -8.28 -9.67
N ARG A 88 1.57 -8.21 -8.62
CA ARG A 88 1.11 -8.00 -7.24
C ARG A 88 0.99 -6.53 -6.92
N ILE A 89 -0.25 -6.06 -6.98
CA ILE A 89 -0.65 -4.68 -6.73
C ILE A 89 -1.49 -4.63 -5.46
N PHE A 90 -1.16 -3.68 -4.58
CA PHE A 90 -1.85 -3.44 -3.32
C PHE A 90 -2.38 -2.00 -3.30
N ALA A 91 -3.69 -1.83 -3.20
CA ALA A 91 -4.31 -0.52 -3.04
C ALA A 91 -4.17 -0.06 -1.59
N VAL A 92 -3.78 1.20 -1.35
CA VAL A 92 -3.67 1.73 0.02
C VAL A 92 -5.07 2.00 0.57
N ALA A 93 -5.43 1.29 1.64
CA ALA A 93 -6.75 1.36 2.26
C ALA A 93 -6.82 2.35 3.43
N SER A 94 -5.67 2.68 4.03
CA SER A 94 -5.59 3.61 5.17
C SER A 94 -4.30 4.43 5.13
N PRO A 95 -4.31 5.66 5.68
CA PRO A 95 -3.11 6.49 5.74
C PRO A 95 -2.06 5.88 6.70
N PRO A 96 -0.76 6.16 6.49
CA PRO A 96 0.32 5.75 7.38
C PRO A 96 0.19 6.36 8.77
N HIS A 97 0.28 5.51 9.79
CA HIS A 97 0.28 5.89 11.20
C HIS A 97 1.50 5.31 11.93
N ASP A 98 1.90 5.91 13.05
CA ASP A 98 3.00 5.43 13.90
C ASP A 98 2.42 4.58 15.04
N PRO A 99 2.39 3.24 14.93
CA PRO A 99 1.69 2.38 15.89
C PRO A 99 2.42 2.25 17.23
N ASP A 100 3.73 2.54 17.25
CA ASP A 100 4.63 2.26 18.38
C ASP A 100 4.97 3.54 19.17
N GLY A 101 4.61 4.72 18.65
CA GLY A 101 4.94 6.02 19.25
C GLY A 101 6.43 6.37 19.23
N THR A 102 7.29 5.46 18.75
CA THR A 102 8.75 5.63 18.70
C THR A 102 9.22 6.37 17.46
N GLY A 103 8.35 6.54 16.45
CA GLY A 103 8.67 7.23 15.20
C GLY A 103 9.66 6.48 14.30
N ALA A 104 10.01 5.22 14.61
CA ALA A 104 10.93 4.44 13.78
C ALA A 104 10.25 3.86 12.53
N PHE A 105 8.97 3.51 12.63
CA PHE A 105 8.22 2.82 11.59
C PHE A 105 6.85 3.46 11.36
N LEU A 106 6.31 3.25 10.17
CA LEU A 106 4.93 3.59 9.83
C LEU A 106 4.21 2.31 9.41
N ASP A 107 3.01 2.12 9.93
CA ASP A 107 2.11 1.03 9.56
C ASP A 107 0.87 1.59 8.87
N PHE A 108 0.37 0.86 7.88
CA PHE A 108 -0.92 1.11 7.26
C PHE A 108 -1.48 -0.18 6.64
N ILE A 109 -2.75 -0.12 6.23
CA ILE A 109 -3.44 -1.23 5.58
C ILE A 109 -3.41 -1.03 4.06
N ALA A 110 -3.08 -2.10 3.35
CA ALA A 110 -3.22 -2.19 1.90
C ALA A 110 -3.93 -3.49 1.51
N GLU A 111 -4.69 -3.47 0.43
CA GLU A 111 -5.49 -4.61 -0.03
C GLU A 111 -4.99 -5.11 -1.39
N GLU A 112 -4.68 -6.40 -1.46
CA GLU A 112 -4.37 -7.12 -2.71
C GLU A 112 -5.68 -7.53 -3.40
N GLY A 113 -5.74 -7.41 -4.72
CA GLY A 113 -6.93 -7.77 -5.52
C GLY A 113 -8.00 -6.67 -5.62
N ARG A 114 -7.83 -5.55 -4.89
CA ARG A 114 -8.64 -4.35 -5.09
C ARG A 114 -8.10 -3.58 -6.30
N LEU A 115 -8.89 -3.52 -7.38
CA LEU A 115 -8.62 -2.55 -8.45
C LEU A 115 -8.75 -1.14 -7.84
N PRO A 116 -7.70 -0.29 -7.93
CA PRO A 116 -7.70 1.04 -7.32
C PRO A 116 -8.61 2.03 -8.04
#